data_AF-A0A6L3EV70-F1
#
_entry.id   AF-A0A6L3EV70-F1
#
_cell.length_a   1.000
_cell.length_b   1.000
_cell.length_c   1.000
_cell.angle_alpha   90.00
_cell.angle_beta   90.00
_cell.angle_gamma   90.00
#
_symmetry.space_group_name_H-M   'P 1'
#
loop_
_entity.id
_entity.type
_entity.pdbx_description
1 polymer ?
#
loop_
_entity_poly.entity_id
_entity_poly.type
_entity_poly.pdbx_seq_one_letter_code
_entity_poly.pdbx_strand_id
1 'polypeptide(L)' 'MAWQKKHDAHAPKVGDIAPDFELTDVTGTKSVRLTDFQGKKPVALIFGSFT' A
#
# COMPACT_ATOMS: atom_id res chain seq x y z
N MET A 1 -6.68 8.45 20.53
CA MET A 1 -7.88 8.30 19.67
C MET A 1 -8.21 9.54 18.82
N ALA A 2 -7.86 10.78 19.22
CA ALA A 2 -8.16 11.97 18.42
C ALA A 2 -7.26 12.18 17.18
N TRP A 3 -6.01 11.69 17.21
CA TRP A 3 -5.05 11.85 16.12
C TRP A 3 -5.37 10.98 14.89
N GLN A 4 -5.72 9.70 15.12
CA GLN A 4 -6.12 8.75 14.07
C GLN A 4 -7.35 9.24 13.28
N LYS A 5 -8.40 9.71 13.97
CA LYS A 5 -9.61 10.28 13.32
C LYS A 5 -9.34 11.48 12.41
N LYS A 6 -8.28 12.27 12.66
CA LYS A 6 -7.94 13.45 11.85
C LYS A 6 -7.10 13.10 10.61
N HIS A 7 -6.35 11.99 10.66
CA HIS A 7 -5.44 11.56 9.58
C HIS A 7 -5.95 10.35 8.78
N ASP A 8 -6.93 9.60 9.28
CA ASP A 8 -7.59 8.47 8.59
C ASP A 8 -8.53 8.90 7.45
N ALA A 9 -8.70 10.20 7.20
CA ALA A 9 -9.64 10.69 6.18
C ALA A 9 -9.37 10.11 4.77
N HIS A 10 -8.15 9.65 4.49
CA HIS A 10 -7.74 9.08 3.21
C HIS A 10 -7.31 7.60 3.30
N ALA A 11 -7.38 6.99 4.49
CA ALA A 11 -7.06 5.57 4.62
C ALA A 11 -8.24 4.73 4.11
N PRO A 12 -7.99 3.74 3.22
CA PRO A 12 -9.06 2.85 2.77
C PRO A 12 -9.60 2.04 3.95
N LYS A 13 -10.92 1.86 3.98
CA LYS A 13 -11.60 1.05 5.00
C LYS A 13 -11.56 -0.42 4.61
N VAL A 14 -11.91 -1.29 5.56
CA VAL A 14 -12.07 -2.73 5.29
C VAL A 14 -13.11 -2.93 4.19
N GLY A 15 -12.72 -3.63 3.12
CA GLY A 15 -13.57 -3.89 1.96
C GLY A 15 -13.41 -2.86 0.83
N ASP A 16 -12.79 -1.72 1.07
CA ASP A 16 -12.45 -0.77 0.01
C ASP A 16 -11.36 -1.36 -0.89
N ILE A 17 -11.41 -1.02 -2.17
CA ILE A 17 -10.32 -1.30 -3.10
C ILE A 17 -9.11 -0.46 -2.67
N ALA A 18 -7.97 -1.12 -2.47
CA ALA A 18 -6.73 -0.43 -2.15
C ALA A 18 -6.33 0.52 -3.30
N PRO A 19 -5.88 1.75 -3.00
CA PRO A 19 -5.43 2.69 -4.02
C PRO A 19 -4.20 2.13 -4.75
N ASP A 20 -4.11 2.40 -6.05
CA ASP A 20 -2.94 1.95 -6.82
C ASP A 20 -1.70 2.76 -6.46
N PHE A 21 -0.55 2.11 -6.51
CA PHE A 21 0.75 2.71 -6.29
C PHE A 21 1.83 1.96 -7.05
N GLU A 22 2.95 2.64 -7.27
CA GLU A 22 4.10 2.13 -7.98
C GLU A 22 5.33 2.25 -7.08
N LEU A 23 6.03 1.14 -6.87
CA LEU A 23 7.27 1.07 -6.10
C LEU A 23 8.37 0.45 -6.92
N THR A 24 9.60 0.87 -6.67
CA THR A 24 10.76 0.18 -7.21
C THR A 24 11.10 -1.02 -6.32
N ASP A 25 11.56 -2.12 -6.93
CA ASP A 25 12.06 -3.26 -6.19
C ASP A 25 13.32 -2.91 -5.38
N VAL A 26 13.74 -3.85 -4.52
CA VAL A 26 14.91 -3.68 -3.64
C VAL A 26 16.22 -3.46 -4.39
N THR A 27 16.26 -3.75 -5.70
CA THR A 27 17.45 -3.55 -6.53
C THR A 27 17.46 -2.19 -7.24
N GLY A 28 16.33 -1.46 -7.21
CA GLY A 28 16.17 -0.21 -7.91
C GLY A 28 15.91 -0.36 -9.42
N THR A 29 15.76 -1.59 -9.93
CA THR A 29 15.76 -1.84 -11.39
C THR A 29 14.38 -2.08 -11.97
N LYS A 30 13.47 -2.67 -11.20
CA LYS A 30 12.12 -2.98 -11.66
C LYS A 30 11.12 -2.12 -10.95
N SER A 31 10.19 -1.60 -11.73
CA SER A 31 8.99 -0.99 -11.19
C SER A 31 7.89 -2.03 -11.00
N VAL A 32 7.16 -1.90 -9.90
CA VAL A 32 6.14 -2.85 -9.46
C VAL A 32 4.88 -2.06 -9.10
N ARG A 33 3.76 -2.37 -9.75
CA ARG A 33 2.46 -1.76 -9.45
C ARG A 33 1.58 -2.69 -8.64
N LEU A 34 0.76 -2.14 -7.75
CA LEU A 34 -0.19 -2.94 -6.98
C LEU A 34 -1.24 -3.60 -7.90
N THR A 35 -1.72 -2.87 -8.91
CA THR A 35 -2.68 -3.35 -9.92
C THR A 35 -2.22 -4.62 -10.65
N ASP A 36 -0.91 -4.85 -10.79
CA ASP A 36 -0.38 -6.07 -11.40
C ASP A 36 -0.71 -7.35 -10.61
N PHE A 37 -1.01 -7.22 -9.31
CA PHE A 37 -1.35 -8.34 -8.41
C PHE A 37 -2.83 -8.41 -8.03
N GLN A 38 -3.59 -7.34 -8.22
CA GLN A 38 -5.02 -7.29 -7.89
C GLN A 38 -5.76 -8.45 -8.58
N GLY A 39 -6.57 -9.20 -7.82
CA GLY A 39 -7.35 -10.33 -8.32
C GLY A 39 -6.56 -11.61 -8.66
N LYS A 40 -5.21 -11.58 -8.61
CA LYS A 40 -4.37 -12.76 -8.89
C LYS A 40 -3.97 -13.51 -7.63
N LYS A 41 -3.67 -12.77 -6.55
CA LYS A 41 -3.31 -13.33 -5.23
C LYS A 41 -3.50 -12.29 -4.12
N PRO A 42 -3.65 -12.71 -2.85
CA PRO A 42 -3.59 -11.80 -1.72
C PRO A 42 -2.25 -11.05 -1.66
N VAL A 43 -2.29 -9.77 -1.28
CA VAL A 43 -1.11 -8.89 -1.17
C VAL A 43 -1.11 -8.22 0.21
N ALA A 44 0.07 -8.13 0.82
CA ALA A 44 0.29 -7.37 2.06
C ALA A 44 1.26 -6.22 1.80
N LEU A 45 0.93 -5.02 2.28
CA LEU A 45 1.80 -3.85 2.26
C LEU A 45 2.34 -3.61 3.67
N ILE A 46 3.67 -3.56 3.80
CA ILE A 46 4.36 -3.36 5.07
C ILE A 46 5.19 -2.08 4.97
N PHE A 47 4.92 -1.11 5.83
CA PHE A 47 5.74 0.07 5.97
C PHE A 47 6.80 -0.19 7.04
N GLY A 48 8.06 -0.26 6.62
CA GLY A 48 9.20 -0.44 7.51
C GLY A 48 10.22 0.66 7.28
N SER A 49 10.94 1.01 8.35
CA SER A 49 12.10 1.90 8.32
C SER A 49 13.27 1.13 8.89
N PHE A 50 14.37 1.02 8.14
CA PHE A 50 15.63 0.54 8.66
C PHE A 50 16.55 1.75 8.82
N THR A 51 16.78 2.15 10.07
CA THR A 51 17.69 3.24 10.48
C THR A 51 18.71 2.69 11.44
#